data_AF-A0A953TDT1-F1
#
_entry.id   AF-A0A953TDT1-F1
#
_cell.length_a   1.000
_cell.length_b   1.000
_cell.length_c   1.000
_cell.angle_alpha   90.00
_cell.angle_beta   90.00
_cell.angle_gamma   90.00
#
_symmetry.space_group_name_H-M   'P 1'
#
loop_
_entity.id
_entity.type
_entity.pdbx_description
1 polymer ?
#
loop_
_entity_poly.entity_id
_entity_poly.type
_entity_poly.pdbx_seq_one_letter_code
_entity_poly.pdbx_strand_id
1 'polypeptide(L)'
;MQAHREGKLTLRTHTVPGPAIKSQADAKFFIAARKKFNVSRPVWAQMLHVSPRTVEKWEQGGQISTVAATLVELVSRYPDTIERLQNLPVRVARKHKQSSPEHAAKSPKSVGRMLPVRHTDRASGRL
;
A
#
# COMPACT_ATOMS: atom_id res chain seq x y z
N MET A 1 6.22 -29.25 -23.54
CA MET A 1 7.52 -28.65 -23.17
C MET A 1 8.74 -29.47 -23.62
N GLN A 2 8.70 -30.81 -23.57
CA GLN A 2 9.82 -31.67 -24.02
C GLN A 2 10.18 -31.47 -25.52
N ALA A 3 9.19 -31.55 -26.42
CA ALA A 3 9.41 -31.45 -27.88
C ALA A 3 9.97 -30.09 -28.37
N HIS A 4 9.73 -29.00 -27.63
CA HIS A 4 10.33 -27.70 -27.89
C HIS A 4 11.82 -27.66 -27.51
N ARG A 5 12.18 -28.33 -26.40
CA ARG A 5 13.57 -28.50 -25.99
C ARG A 5 14.34 -29.43 -26.93
N GLU A 6 13.62 -30.33 -27.61
CA GLU A 6 14.15 -31.27 -28.62
C GLU A 6 14.19 -30.71 -30.05
N GLY A 7 13.82 -29.43 -30.28
CA GLY A 7 13.95 -28.77 -31.58
C GLY A 7 12.92 -29.18 -32.66
N LYS A 8 11.92 -30.00 -32.32
CA LYS A 8 10.92 -30.55 -33.26
C LYS A 8 9.73 -29.61 -33.52
N LEU A 9 9.70 -28.46 -32.87
CA LEU A 9 8.64 -27.44 -33.01
C LEU A 9 9.27 -26.05 -32.93
N THR A 10 9.22 -25.27 -34.01
CA THR A 10 9.76 -23.90 -34.04
C THR A 10 8.71 -22.90 -33.56
N LEU A 11 8.69 -22.66 -32.25
CA LEU A 11 7.97 -21.52 -31.68
C LEU A 11 8.70 -20.22 -32.04
N ARG A 12 7.95 -19.15 -32.30
CA ARG A 12 8.53 -17.81 -32.50
C ARG A 12 9.12 -17.33 -31.16
N THR A 13 10.44 -17.38 -31.02
CA THR A 13 11.17 -16.87 -29.85
C THR A 13 11.62 -15.44 -30.11
N HIS A 14 11.27 -14.51 -29.22
CA HIS A 14 11.70 -13.11 -29.29
C HIS A 14 12.51 -12.76 -28.04
N THR A 15 13.83 -12.60 -28.19
CA THR A 15 14.71 -12.16 -27.11
C THR A 15 14.59 -10.66 -26.96
N VAL A 16 14.06 -10.20 -25.82
CA VAL A 16 13.96 -8.76 -25.51
C VAL A 16 15.16 -8.40 -24.61
N PRO A 17 16.03 -7.46 -25.04
CA PRO A 17 17.10 -6.97 -24.18
C PRO A 17 16.52 -6.26 -22.94
N GLY A 18 17.22 -6.37 -21.80
CA GLY A 18 16.80 -5.76 -20.54
C GLY A 18 16.68 -4.23 -20.62
N PRO A 19 15.88 -3.61 -19.74
CA PRO A 19 15.67 -2.16 -19.77
C PRO A 19 16.98 -1.40 -19.57
N ALA A 20 17.27 -0.44 -20.46
CA ALA A 20 18.47 0.39 -20.41
C ALA A 20 18.48 1.43 -19.28
N ILE A 21 17.32 1.67 -18.65
CA ILE A 21 17.20 2.64 -17.56
C ILE A 21 17.83 2.03 -16.31
N LYS A 22 19.01 2.53 -15.95
CA LYS A 22 19.68 2.18 -14.71
C LYS A 22 18.79 2.60 -13.54
N SER A 23 18.59 1.70 -12.58
CA SER A 23 17.86 1.90 -11.33
C SER A 23 18.40 3.04 -10.45
N GLN A 24 19.53 3.62 -10.83
CA GLN A 24 20.28 4.64 -10.11
C GLN A 24 19.86 6.05 -10.55
N ALA A 25 18.55 6.32 -10.53
CA ALA A 25 18.07 7.68 -10.64
C ALA A 25 18.42 8.44 -9.35
N ASP A 26 19.13 9.56 -9.48
CA ASP A 26 19.56 10.38 -8.33
C ASP A 26 18.44 11.36 -7.91
N ALA A 27 18.50 11.88 -6.68
CA ALA A 27 17.61 12.93 -6.18
C ALA A 27 17.50 14.12 -7.15
N LYS A 28 18.65 14.52 -7.73
CA LYS A 28 18.74 15.62 -8.70
C LYS A 28 17.88 15.38 -9.94
N PHE A 29 17.75 14.13 -10.38
CA PHE A 29 16.92 13.76 -11.52
C PHE A 29 15.44 14.08 -11.26
N PHE A 30 14.92 13.69 -10.09
CA PHE A 30 13.52 13.97 -9.73
C PHE A 30 13.25 15.47 -9.55
N ILE A 31 14.20 16.19 -8.95
CA ILE A 31 14.10 17.66 -8.81
C ILE A 31 14.10 18.33 -10.18
N ALA A 32 14.99 17.92 -11.09
CA ALA A 32 15.07 18.46 -12.44
C ALA A 32 13.81 18.18 -13.25
N ALA A 33 13.29 16.94 -13.19
CA ALA A 33 12.04 16.55 -13.81
C ALA A 33 10.89 17.47 -13.36
N ARG A 34 10.68 17.64 -12.05
CA ARG A 34 9.62 18.53 -11.55
C ARG A 34 9.83 19.98 -11.97
N LYS A 35 11.06 20.49 -11.90
CA LYS A 35 11.38 21.88 -12.31
C LYS A 35 11.10 22.13 -13.79
N LYS A 36 11.25 21.13 -14.66
CA LYS A 36 10.91 21.22 -16.09
C LYS A 36 9.42 21.57 -16.31
N PHE A 37 8.54 21.10 -15.44
CA PHE A 37 7.10 21.42 -15.47
C PHE A 37 6.75 22.70 -14.70
N ASN A 38 7.72 23.31 -14.00
CA ASN A 38 7.53 24.51 -13.17
C ASN A 38 6.39 24.39 -12.14
N VAL A 39 6.23 23.22 -11.53
CA VAL A 39 5.18 22.95 -10.54
C VAL A 39 5.74 22.71 -9.13
N SER A 40 4.90 22.92 -8.13
CA SER A 40 5.19 22.57 -6.75
C SER A 40 5.21 21.04 -6.54
N ARG A 41 5.86 20.57 -5.46
CA ARG A 41 5.88 19.13 -5.12
C ARG A 41 4.49 18.49 -5.00
N PRO A 42 3.49 19.07 -4.30
CA PRO A 42 2.18 18.45 -4.19
C PRO A 42 1.45 18.38 -5.54
N VAL A 43 1.58 19.41 -6.39
CA VAL A 43 0.98 19.40 -7.73
C VAL A 43 1.63 18.31 -8.59
N TRP A 44 2.96 18.20 -8.54
CA TRP A 44 3.70 17.13 -9.23
C TRP A 44 3.26 15.73 -8.79
N ALA A 45 3.07 15.53 -7.48
CA ALA A 45 2.60 14.26 -6.93
C ALA A 45 1.20 13.90 -7.46
N GLN A 46 0.29 14.88 -7.52
CA GLN A 46 -1.03 14.68 -8.09
C GLN A 46 -0.97 14.35 -9.59
N MET A 47 -0.12 15.03 -10.37
CA MET A 47 0.06 14.75 -11.80
C MET A 47 0.54 13.31 -12.06
N LEU A 48 1.34 12.74 -11.16
CA LEU A 48 1.86 11.38 -11.26
C LEU A 48 1.00 10.33 -10.54
N HIS A 49 -0.12 10.72 -9.91
CA HIS A 49 -0.95 9.85 -9.05
C HIS A 49 -0.15 9.15 -7.92
N VAL A 50 0.79 9.86 -7.29
CA VAL A 50 1.56 9.37 -6.14
C VAL A 50 1.38 10.27 -4.94
N SER A 51 1.77 9.79 -3.74
CA SER A 51 1.69 10.62 -2.54
C SER A 51 2.76 11.72 -2.56
N PRO A 52 2.47 12.93 -2.01
CA PRO A 52 3.48 13.97 -1.86
C PRO A 52 4.71 13.51 -1.06
N ARG A 53 4.50 12.64 -0.07
CA ARG A 53 5.57 12.04 0.74
C ARG A 53 6.49 11.15 -0.09
N THR A 54 5.94 10.48 -1.10
CA THR A 54 6.72 9.66 -2.04
C THR A 54 7.64 10.53 -2.91
N VAL A 55 7.11 11.63 -3.46
CA VAL A 55 7.91 12.59 -4.24
C VAL A 55 9.01 13.20 -3.38
N GLU A 56 8.71 13.60 -2.16
CA GLU A 56 9.70 14.12 -1.22
C GLU A 56 10.84 13.11 -0.97
N LYS A 57 10.50 11.84 -0.71
CA LYS A 57 11.49 10.78 -0.50
C LYS A 57 12.39 10.58 -1.73
N TRP A 58 11.84 10.69 -2.93
CA TRP A 58 12.65 10.62 -4.16
C TRP A 58 13.58 11.83 -4.31
N GLU A 59 13.10 13.04 -4.04
CA GLU A 59 13.93 14.27 -4.06
C GLU A 59 14.99 14.31 -2.95
N GLN A 60 14.86 13.48 -1.90
CA GLN A 60 15.85 13.33 -0.83
C GLN A 60 16.84 12.16 -1.07
N GLY A 61 16.72 11.43 -2.19
CA GLY A 61 17.62 10.32 -2.51
C GLY A 61 17.32 9.03 -1.73
N GLY A 62 16.08 8.86 -1.26
CA GLY A 62 15.64 7.60 -0.68
C GLY A 62 15.60 6.46 -1.71
N GLN A 63 15.34 5.23 -1.23
CA GLN A 63 15.22 4.08 -2.13
C GLN A 63 14.13 4.29 -3.19
N ILE A 64 14.53 4.16 -4.46
CA ILE A 64 13.69 4.38 -5.65
C ILE A 64 13.49 3.04 -6.36
N SER A 65 12.25 2.78 -6.80
CA SER A 65 11.96 1.62 -7.66
C SER A 65 12.30 1.93 -9.11
N THR A 66 12.72 0.91 -9.86
CA THR A 66 12.96 1.01 -11.31
C THR A 66 11.76 1.56 -12.06
N VAL A 67 10.55 1.17 -11.66
CA VAL A 67 9.28 1.64 -12.24
C VAL A 67 9.11 3.14 -12.02
N ALA A 68 9.41 3.66 -10.83
CA ALA A 68 9.30 5.09 -10.54
C ALA A 68 10.28 5.90 -11.40
N ALA A 69 11.54 5.46 -11.48
CA ALA A 69 12.54 6.08 -12.34
C ALA A 69 12.10 6.06 -13.82
N THR A 70 11.58 4.92 -14.28
CA THR A 70 11.06 4.76 -15.65
C THR A 70 9.86 5.67 -15.93
N LEU A 71 8.92 5.77 -14.99
CA LEU A 71 7.75 6.63 -15.11
C LEU A 71 8.15 8.10 -15.20
N VAL A 72 9.03 8.56 -14.32
CA VAL A 72 9.48 9.96 -14.32
C VAL A 72 10.29 10.27 -15.58
N GLU A 73 11.11 9.32 -16.06
CA GLU A 73 11.83 9.47 -17.33
C GLU A 73 10.86 9.55 -18.52
N LEU A 74 9.86 8.66 -18.57
CA LEU A 74 8.83 8.63 -19.60
C LEU A 74 8.10 9.97 -19.67
N VAL A 75 7.63 10.45 -18.52
CA VAL A 75 6.90 11.72 -18.41
C VAL A 75 7.79 12.92 -18.75
N SER A 76 9.07 12.87 -18.37
CA SER A 76 10.03 13.92 -18.70
C SER A 76 10.32 14.01 -20.20
N ARG A 77 10.33 12.87 -20.91
CA ARG A 77 10.53 12.80 -22.37
C ARG A 77 9.25 13.08 -23.15
N TYR A 78 8.10 12.63 -22.67
CA TYR A 78 6.82 12.72 -23.34
C TYR A 78 5.77 13.35 -22.40
N PRO A 79 5.71 14.70 -22.33
CA PRO A 79 4.84 15.41 -21.39
C PRO A 79 3.33 15.12 -21.56
N ASP A 80 2.88 14.74 -22.76
CA ASP A 80 1.50 14.34 -23.04
C ASP A 80 1.06 13.13 -22.21
N THR A 81 2.00 12.32 -21.73
CA THR A 81 1.70 11.18 -20.86
C THR A 81 1.06 11.59 -19.53
N ILE A 82 1.26 12.82 -19.07
CA ILE A 82 0.57 13.33 -17.87
C ILE A 82 -0.93 13.46 -18.13
N GLU A 83 -1.31 14.04 -19.27
CA GLU A 83 -2.72 14.16 -19.65
C GLU A 83 -3.35 12.78 -19.82
N ARG A 84 -2.61 11.82 -20.39
CA ARG A 84 -3.05 10.43 -20.50
C ARG A 84 -3.25 9.79 -19.13
N LEU A 85 -2.34 10.02 -18.18
CA LEU A 85 -2.45 9.52 -16.80
C LEU A 85 -3.70 10.07 -16.11
N GLN A 86 -3.96 11.37 -16.24
CA GLN A 86 -5.13 12.03 -15.63
C GLN A 86 -6.47 11.53 -16.19
N ASN A 87 -6.49 11.13 -17.45
CA ASN A 87 -7.66 10.56 -18.11
C ASN A 87 -7.85 9.05 -17.84
N LEU A 88 -6.94 8.41 -17.10
CA LEU A 88 -7.13 7.01 -16.75
C LEU A 88 -8.33 6.85 -15.80
N PRO A 89 -9.21 5.87 -16.06
CA PRO A 89 -10.31 5.59 -15.16
C PRO A 89 -9.77 5.16 -13.79
N VAL A 90 -10.34 5.69 -12.71
CA VAL A 90 -10.04 5.24 -11.35
C VAL A 90 -10.56 3.81 -11.20
N ARG A 91 -9.68 2.83 -11.45
CA ARG A 91 -9.99 1.41 -11.25
C ARG A 91 -9.75 1.03 -9.80
N VAL A 92 -10.62 1.45 -8.89
CA VAL A 92 -10.58 0.91 -7.53
C VAL A 92 -11.99 0.73 -6.96
N ALA A 93 -12.49 -0.51 -7.00
CA ALA A 93 -13.44 -0.97 -6.00
C ALA A 93 -12.63 -1.35 -4.74
N ARG A 94 -12.42 -0.40 -3.84
CA ARG A 94 -12.04 -0.70 -2.45
C ARG A 94 -13.27 -0.36 -1.60
N LYS A 95 -14.02 -1.40 -1.21
CA LYS A 95 -15.05 -1.26 -0.17
C LYS A 95 -14.39 -0.65 1.07
N HIS A 96 -14.91 0.49 1.51
CA HIS A 96 -14.61 1.05 2.82
C HIS A 96 -14.91 -0.02 3.87
N LYS A 97 -13.94 -0.36 4.72
CA LYS A 97 -14.24 -1.02 5.99
C LYS A 97 -15.05 -0.02 6.80
N GLN A 98 -16.34 -0.27 6.99
CA GLN A 98 -17.17 0.46 7.94
C GLN A 98 -16.48 0.38 9.30
N SER A 99 -15.98 1.51 9.80
CA SER A 99 -15.82 1.70 11.23
C SER A 99 -17.22 1.98 11.79
N SER A 100 -17.89 0.94 12.30
CA SER A 100 -19.04 1.15 13.18
C SER A 100 -18.58 1.79 14.49
N PRO A 101 -19.36 2.72 15.07
CA PRO A 101 -19.06 3.29 16.37
C PRO A 101 -19.51 2.30 17.45
N GLU A 102 -18.57 1.65 18.14
CA GLU A 102 -18.90 0.88 19.35
C GLU A 102 -18.71 1.76 20.59
N HIS A 103 -19.56 2.79 20.69
CA HIS A 103 -19.93 3.37 21.98
C HIS A 103 -21.26 2.74 22.40
N ALA A 104 -21.20 1.63 23.13
CA ALA A 104 -22.17 1.27 24.19
C ALA A 104 -21.95 -0.16 24.70
N ALA A 105 -21.28 -0.31 25.85
CA ALA A 105 -21.69 -1.28 26.87
C ALA A 105 -21.02 -0.92 28.20
N LYS A 106 -21.59 0.06 28.92
CA LYS A 106 -21.46 0.10 30.38
C LYS A 106 -22.32 -1.05 30.91
N SER A 107 -21.70 -2.12 31.40
CA SER A 107 -22.42 -3.14 32.18
C SER A 107 -22.46 -2.75 33.67
N PRO A 108 -23.63 -2.85 34.33
CA PRO A 108 -23.76 -2.53 35.75
C PRO A 108 -23.23 -3.67 36.64
N LYS A 109 -22.72 -3.29 37.82
CA LYS A 109 -22.26 -4.20 38.88
C LYS A 109 -23.41 -5.12 39.33
N SER A 110 -23.26 -6.44 39.14
CA SER A 110 -24.17 -7.41 39.75
C SER A 110 -23.75 -7.71 41.19
N VAL A 111 -24.59 -7.27 42.12
CA VAL A 111 -24.59 -7.56 43.55
C VAL A 111 -25.08 -9.00 43.78
N GLY A 112 -24.33 -9.76 44.58
CA GLY A 112 -24.81 -10.75 45.55
C GLY A 112 -25.64 -11.95 45.08
N ARG A 113 -25.04 -13.15 45.14
CA ARG A 113 -25.76 -14.35 45.61
C ARG A 113 -24.79 -15.33 46.28
N MET A 114 -24.59 -15.15 47.57
CA MET A 114 -23.88 -16.08 48.46
C MET A 114 -24.89 -17.16 48.88
N LEU A 115 -24.63 -18.42 48.51
CA LEU A 115 -25.43 -19.57 48.94
C LEU A 115 -25.02 -19.98 50.37
N PRO A 116 -25.95 -20.19 51.32
CA PRO A 116 -25.59 -20.67 52.65
C PRO A 116 -25.40 -22.19 52.64
N VAL A 117 -24.19 -22.65 52.99
CA VAL A 117 -23.93 -24.06 53.33
C VAL A 117 -24.39 -24.31 54.76
N ARG A 118 -25.42 -25.15 54.87
CA ARG A 118 -26.04 -25.62 56.12
C ARG A 118 -25.00 -26.31 56.99
N HIS A 119 -24.75 -25.77 58.19
CA HIS A 119 -24.07 -26.49 59.25
C HIS A 119 -25.10 -27.37 59.96
N THR A 120 -24.79 -28.67 60.05
CA THR A 120 -25.59 -29.66 60.77
C THR A 120 -25.41 -29.48 62.27
N ASP A 121 -26.52 -29.24 62.95
CA ASP A 121 -26.64 -29.24 64.40
C ASP A 121 -26.58 -30.68 64.93
N ARG A 122 -25.68 -30.96 65.87
CA ARG A 122 -25.70 -32.20 66.68
C ARG A 122 -25.56 -31.82 68.13
N ALA A 123 -26.71 -31.54 68.73
CA ALA A 123 -26.92 -31.55 70.17
C ALA A 123 -26.43 -32.86 70.79
N SER A 124 -25.68 -32.75 71.88
CA SER A 124 -25.82 -33.66 73.02
C SER A 124 -25.26 -32.97 74.26
N GLY A 125 -26.16 -32.40 75.07
CA GLY A 125 -25.86 -32.14 76.48
C GLY A 125 -26.15 -33.39 77.30
N ARG A 126 -25.37 -33.62 78.36
CA ARG A 126 -25.85 -34.19 79.62
C ARG A 126 -24.76 -34.12 80.71
N LEU A 127 -25.22 -33.54 81.83
CA LEU A 127 -24.78 -33.68 83.22
C LEU A 127 -23.46 -33.02 83.61
#